data_AF-A0A2P2IGL2-F1
#
_entry.id   AF-A0A2P2IGL2-F1
#
_cell.length_a   1.000
_cell.length_b   1.000
_cell.length_c   1.000
_cell.angle_alpha   90.00
_cell.angle_beta   90.00
_cell.angle_gamma   90.00
#
_symmetry.space_group_name_H-M   'P 1'
#
loop_
_entity.id
_entity.type
_entity.pdbx_description
1 polymer ?
#
loop_
_entity_poly.entity_id
_entity_poly.type
_entity_poly.pdbx_seq_one_letter_code
_entity_poly.pdbx_strand_id
1 'polypeptide(L)'
;TEYNMPQYILREFKVTDARDGQSRTIRQFQFIEWPEQGVPKSGEGFIDFIGQVHKTKEQFGQDGPITVHCSAGVGRTGVFITLSQVLERMQYEGVVDLFQTVRMLRTQRPAMVQTEEE
;
A
#
# COMPACT_ATOMS: atom_id res chain seq x y z
N THR A 1 19.36 4.31 -3.15
CA THR A 1 19.07 5.40 -4.11
C THR A 1 17.69 5.96 -3.83
N GLU A 2 17.46 7.25 -4.07
CA GLU A 2 16.16 7.90 -3.91
C GLU A 2 15.68 8.49 -5.24
N TYR A 3 14.40 8.28 -5.55
CA TYR A 3 13.72 8.79 -6.74
C TYR A 3 12.48 9.57 -6.31
N ASN A 4 12.42 10.84 -6.70
CA ASN A 4 11.31 11.74 -6.37
C ASN A 4 10.31 11.73 -7.53
N MET A 5 9.13 11.15 -7.29
CA MET A 5 8.01 11.14 -8.24
C MET A 5 7.00 12.22 -7.82
N PRO A 6 6.06 12.63 -8.69
CA PRO A 6 5.13 13.71 -8.38
C PRO A 6 4.33 13.50 -7.07
N GLN A 7 3.91 12.26 -6.78
CA GLN A 7 3.00 11.95 -5.66
C GLN A 7 3.58 10.97 -4.63
N TYR A 8 4.79 10.46 -4.87
CA TYR A 8 5.47 9.55 -3.96
C TYR A 8 7.00 9.61 -4.09
N ILE A 9 7.69 9.10 -3.08
CA ILE A 9 9.14 8.92 -3.08
C ILE A 9 9.44 7.43 -3.09
N LEU A 10 10.31 6.98 -4.01
CA LEU A 10 10.82 5.62 -4.06
C LEU A 10 12.26 5.60 -3.52
N ARG A 11 12.50 4.79 -2.48
CA ARG A 11 13.85 4.53 -1.96
C ARG A 11 14.24 3.08 -2.15
N GLU A 12 15.45 2.85 -2.65
CA GLU A 12 16.06 1.54 -2.78
C GLU A 12 17.21 1.36 -1.79
N PHE A 13 17.17 0.27 -1.04
CA PHE A 13 18.17 -0.13 -0.06
C PHE A 13 18.73 -1.50 -0.43
N LYS A 14 20.02 -1.72 -0.19
CA LYS A 14 20.62 -3.06 -0.15
C LYS A 14 20.81 -3.44 1.31
N VAL A 15 20.08 -4.46 1.75
CA VAL A 15 20.16 -4.98 3.11
C VAL A 15 20.99 -6.26 3.06
N THR A 16 22.05 -6.33 3.86
CA THR A 16 22.93 -7.49 3.94
C THR A 16 22.87 -8.07 5.35
N ASP A 17 22.64 -9.38 5.45
CA ASP A 17 22.76 -10.09 6.70
C ASP A 17 24.25 -10.25 7.05
N ALA A 18 24.66 -9.72 8.20
CA ALA A 18 26.05 -9.73 8.63
C ALA A 18 26.58 -11.12 8.99
N ARG A 19 25.69 -12.11 9.19
CA ARG A 19 26.05 -13.46 9.65
C ARG A 19 26.51 -14.35 8.50
N ASP A 20 25.83 -14.26 7.36
CA ASP A 20 26.06 -15.13 6.19
C ASP A 20 26.36 -14.33 4.90
N GLY A 21 26.30 -13.00 4.94
CA GLY A 21 26.57 -12.12 3.81
C GLY A 21 25.46 -12.08 2.75
N GLN A 22 24.33 -12.77 2.96
CA GLN A 22 23.22 -12.73 2.00
C GLN A 22 22.63 -11.33 1.91
N SER A 23 22.36 -10.87 0.69
CA SER A 23 21.86 -9.53 0.42
C SER A 23 20.49 -9.55 -0.25
N ARG A 24 19.64 -8.57 0.08
CA ARG A 24 18.34 -8.33 -0.57
C ARG A 24 18.20 -6.85 -0.93
N THR A 25 17.53 -6.57 -2.05
CA THR A 25 17.13 -5.22 -2.41
C THR A 25 15.75 -4.93 -1.85
N ILE A 26 15.63 -3.90 -1.01
CA ILE A 26 14.37 -3.45 -0.44
C ILE A 26 13.96 -2.14 -1.11
N ARG A 27 12.70 -2.06 -1.55
CA ARG A 27 12.11 -0.86 -2.14
C ARG A 27 11.03 -0.32 -1.21
N GLN A 28 11.18 0.93 -0.81
CA GLN A 28 10.21 1.64 0.02
C GLN A 28 9.49 2.67 -0.84
N PHE A 29 8.17 2.62 -0.82
CA PHE A 29 7.28 3.58 -1.46
C PHE A 29 6.63 4.46 -0.40
N GLN A 30 6.86 5.77 -0.46
CA GLN A 30 6.27 6.74 0.44
C GLN A 30 5.31 7.64 -0.35
N PHE A 31 4.01 7.46 -0.20
CA PHE A 31 3.01 8.39 -0.74
C PHE A 31 3.06 9.71 0.04
N ILE A 32 3.15 10.85 -0.65
CA ILE A 32 3.38 12.17 -0.03
C ILE A 32 2.21 13.14 -0.16
N GLU A 33 1.18 12.81 -0.95
CA GLU A 33 0.02 13.70 -1.16
C GLU A 33 -1.15 13.44 -0.20
N TRP A 34 -1.01 12.53 0.77
CA TRP A 34 -2.04 12.35 1.79
C TRP A 34 -2.01 13.52 2.79
N PRO A 35 -3.09 14.31 2.94
CA PRO A 35 -3.09 15.48 3.81
C PRO A 35 -2.88 15.12 5.29
N GLU A 36 -2.36 16.03 6.09
CA GLU A 36 -2.23 15.79 7.54
C GLU A 36 -3.58 15.58 8.22
N GLN A 37 -4.63 16.26 7.73
CA GLN A 37 -6.00 16.18 8.23
C GLN A 37 -6.95 15.77 7.09
N GLY A 38 -7.86 14.84 7.38
CA GLY A 38 -8.83 14.31 6.43
C GLY A 38 -8.23 13.37 5.38
N VAL A 39 -8.85 13.38 4.20
CA VAL A 39 -8.53 12.49 3.06
C VAL A 39 -8.23 13.29 1.78
N PRO A 40 -7.50 12.70 0.81
CA PRO A 40 -7.29 13.33 -0.49
C PRO A 40 -8.63 13.69 -1.17
N LYS A 41 -8.69 14.86 -1.82
CA LYS A 41 -9.88 15.32 -2.55
C LYS A 41 -10.22 14.48 -3.78
N SER A 42 -9.22 13.80 -4.34
CA SER A 42 -9.34 12.87 -5.45
C SER A 42 -8.58 11.60 -5.12
N GLY A 43 -9.13 10.45 -5.50
CA GLY A 43 -8.48 9.16 -5.36
C GLY A 43 -7.46 8.85 -6.46
N GLU A 44 -7.43 9.61 -7.56
CA GLU A 44 -6.65 9.30 -8.77
C GLU A 44 -5.16 9.03 -8.47
N GLY A 45 -4.51 9.93 -7.74
CA GLY A 45 -3.10 9.77 -7.41
C GLY A 45 -2.82 8.61 -6.46
N PHE A 46 -3.75 8.31 -5.55
CA PHE A 46 -3.59 7.18 -4.65
C PHE A 46 -3.84 5.83 -5.36
N ILE A 47 -4.76 5.81 -6.33
CA ILE A 47 -5.02 4.65 -7.19
C ILE A 47 -3.79 4.37 -8.08
N ASP A 48 -3.21 5.39 -8.72
CA ASP A 48 -1.97 5.21 -9.50
C ASP A 48 -0.83 4.71 -8.61
N PHE A 49 -0.66 5.29 -7.43
CA PHE A 49 0.33 4.84 -6.44
C PHE A 49 0.18 3.35 -6.09
N ILE A 50 -1.04 2.88 -5.78
CA ILE A 50 -1.32 1.46 -5.53
C ILE A 50 -0.90 0.61 -6.75
N GLY A 51 -1.25 1.06 -7.96
CA GLY A 51 -0.86 0.41 -9.21
C GLY A 51 0.65 0.29 -9.37
N GLN A 52 1.42 1.36 -9.12
CA GLN A 52 2.88 1.33 -9.21
C GLN A 52 3.52 0.35 -8.21
N VAL A 53 2.97 0.27 -6.99
CA VAL A 53 3.45 -0.66 -5.95
C VAL A 53 3.25 -2.11 -6.38
N HIS A 54 2.04 -2.49 -6.82
CA HIS A 54 1.75 -3.86 -7.26
C HIS A 54 2.48 -4.24 -8.55
N LYS A 55 2.54 -3.32 -9.52
CA LYS A 55 3.32 -3.50 -10.75
C LYS A 55 4.79 -3.75 -10.44
N THR A 56 5.37 -3.04 -9.47
CA THR A 56 6.75 -3.25 -9.04
C THR A 56 6.94 -4.63 -8.39
N LYS A 57 6.00 -5.06 -7.56
CA LYS A 57 6.02 -6.42 -6.96
C LYS A 57 6.04 -7.49 -8.05
N GLU A 58 5.17 -7.38 -9.05
CA GLU A 58 5.08 -8.32 -10.17
C GLU A 58 6.33 -8.29 -11.05
N GLN A 59 6.76 -7.09 -11.50
CA GLN A 59 7.89 -6.92 -12.40
C GLN A 59 9.20 -7.49 -11.83
N PHE A 60 9.41 -7.38 -10.52
CA PHE A 60 10.60 -7.91 -9.86
C PHE A 60 10.40 -9.31 -9.27
N GLY A 61 9.28 -9.98 -9.56
CA GLY A 61 9.00 -11.35 -9.10
C GLY A 61 9.09 -11.50 -7.58
N GLN A 62 8.55 -10.54 -6.84
CA GLN A 62 8.61 -10.56 -5.38
C GLN A 62 7.44 -11.37 -4.81
N ASP A 63 7.74 -12.55 -4.25
CA ASP A 63 6.75 -13.46 -3.67
C ASP A 63 6.34 -13.07 -2.24
N GLY A 64 7.18 -12.28 -1.56
CA GLY A 64 6.92 -11.82 -0.20
C GLY A 64 5.73 -10.85 -0.09
N PRO A 65 5.13 -10.71 1.11
CA PRO A 65 4.07 -9.74 1.35
C PRO A 65 4.58 -8.30 1.24
N ILE A 66 3.69 -7.38 0.89
CA ILE A 66 3.97 -5.95 0.93
C ILE A 66 3.75 -5.46 2.36
N THR A 67 4.81 -4.91 2.97
CA THR A 67 4.68 -4.24 4.27
C THR A 67 4.12 -2.84 4.08
N VAL A 68 2.93 -2.60 4.63
CA VAL A 68 2.24 -1.30 4.58
C VAL A 68 2.18 -0.72 5.99
N HIS A 69 2.53 0.56 6.15
CA HIS A 69 2.42 1.25 7.43
C HIS A 69 1.98 2.71 7.26
N CYS A 70 1.38 3.27 8.31
CA CYS A 70 1.15 4.70 8.47
C CYS A 70 1.62 5.11 9.87
N SER A 71 0.80 5.80 10.66
CA SER A 71 1.08 6.10 12.07
C SER A 71 0.77 4.91 12.98
N ALA A 72 -0.52 4.53 13.09
CA ALA A 72 -0.96 3.38 13.88
C ALA A 72 -1.14 2.09 13.04
N GLY A 73 -0.97 2.18 11.72
CA GLY A 73 -1.12 1.06 10.79
C GLY A 73 -2.55 0.53 10.68
N VAL A 74 -3.57 1.40 10.79
CA VAL A 74 -4.99 1.00 10.72
C VAL A 74 -5.84 1.87 9.79
N GLY A 75 -5.70 3.20 9.82
CA GLY A 75 -6.46 4.13 8.96
C GLY A 75 -6.01 4.10 7.49
N ARG A 76 -5.09 4.99 7.10
CA ARG A 76 -4.47 5.01 5.74
C ARG A 76 -3.97 3.64 5.25
N THR A 77 -3.42 2.82 6.16
CA THR A 77 -3.02 1.44 5.86
C THR A 77 -4.22 0.58 5.48
N GLY A 78 -5.35 0.70 6.18
CA GLY A 78 -6.60 0.05 5.83
C GLY A 78 -7.13 0.50 4.48
N VAL A 79 -7.08 1.80 4.18
CA VAL A 79 -7.51 2.33 2.88
C VAL A 79 -6.67 1.74 1.74
N PHE A 80 -5.33 1.74 1.88
CA PHE A 80 -4.43 1.13 0.90
C PHE A 80 -4.77 -0.34 0.62
N ILE A 81 -4.93 -1.15 1.69
CA ILE A 81 -5.17 -2.59 1.56
C ILE A 81 -6.57 -2.85 1.00
N THR A 82 -7.57 -2.10 1.44
CA THR A 82 -8.96 -2.22 0.97
C THR A 82 -9.05 -1.93 -0.53
N LEU A 83 -8.49 -0.79 -0.97
CA LEU A 83 -8.48 -0.42 -2.38
C LEU A 83 -7.65 -1.38 -3.22
N SER A 84 -6.52 -1.88 -2.70
CA SER A 84 -5.73 -2.90 -3.41
C SER A 84 -6.58 -4.14 -3.74
N GLN A 85 -7.32 -4.67 -2.76
CA GLN A 85 -8.17 -5.85 -2.96
C GLN A 85 -9.38 -5.55 -3.86
N VAL A 86 -10.03 -4.41 -3.65
CA VAL A 86 -11.26 -4.05 -4.38
C VAL A 86 -10.96 -3.74 -5.84
N LEU A 87 -9.88 -3.01 -6.13
CA LEU A 87 -9.52 -2.67 -7.52
C LEU A 87 -9.14 -3.93 -8.31
N GLU A 88 -8.37 -4.83 -7.71
CA GLU A 88 -8.04 -6.13 -8.31
C GLU A 88 -9.30 -6.96 -8.57
N ARG A 89 -10.17 -7.09 -7.56
CA ARG A 89 -11.40 -7.87 -7.69
C ARG A 89 -12.38 -7.28 -8.69
N MET A 90 -12.48 -5.95 -8.75
CA MET A 90 -13.28 -5.25 -9.75
C MET A 90 -12.77 -5.54 -11.17
N GLN A 91 -11.45 -5.59 -11.36
CA GLN A 91 -10.84 -5.88 -12.66
C GLN A 91 -11.11 -7.31 -13.14
N TYR A 92 -11.07 -8.30 -12.24
CA TYR A 92 -11.22 -9.71 -12.61
C TYR A 92 -12.67 -10.24 -12.55
N GLU A 93 -13.45 -9.79 -11.59
CA GLU A 93 -14.81 -10.29 -11.32
C GLU A 93 -15.91 -9.29 -11.69
N GLY A 94 -15.58 -8.01 -11.91
CA GLY A 94 -16.56 -6.96 -12.17
C GLY A 94 -17.45 -6.61 -10.97
N VAL A 95 -17.06 -7.02 -9.76
CA VAL A 95 -17.83 -6.77 -8.52
C VAL A 95 -17.03 -5.97 -7.50
N VAL A 96 -17.74 -5.18 -6.68
CA VAL A 96 -17.17 -4.37 -5.61
C VAL A 96 -17.97 -4.60 -4.33
N ASP A 97 -17.29 -4.95 -3.24
CA ASP A 97 -17.89 -5.08 -1.91
C ASP A 97 -16.95 -4.49 -0.84
N LEU A 98 -17.00 -3.16 -0.69
CA LEU A 98 -16.18 -2.42 0.28
C LEU A 98 -16.49 -2.84 1.71
N PHE A 99 -17.77 -3.02 2.04
CA PHE A 99 -18.19 -3.34 3.41
C PHE A 99 -17.63 -4.68 3.88
N GLN A 100 -17.78 -5.75 3.09
CA GLN A 100 -17.23 -7.05 3.46
C GLN A 100 -15.70 -7.04 3.43
N THR A 101 -15.09 -6.30 2.51
CA THR A 101 -13.61 -6.16 2.46
C THR A 101 -13.09 -5.55 3.76
N VAL A 102 -13.62 -4.39 4.18
CA VAL A 102 -13.21 -3.73 5.44
C VAL A 102 -13.52 -4.62 6.65
N ARG A 103 -14.70 -5.26 6.67
CA ARG A 103 -15.07 -6.19 7.74
C ARG A 103 -14.08 -7.35 7.86
N MET A 104 -13.63 -7.92 6.74
CA MET A 104 -12.64 -8.99 6.70
C MET A 104 -11.27 -8.50 7.18
N LEU A 105 -10.82 -7.33 6.77
CA LEU A 105 -9.55 -6.76 7.27
C LEU A 105 -9.60 -6.56 8.79
N ARG A 106 -10.75 -6.15 9.33
CA ARG A 106 -10.98 -5.99 10.77
C ARG A 106 -10.92 -7.30 11.57
N THR A 107 -11.05 -8.47 10.94
CA THR A 107 -10.85 -9.77 11.62
C THR A 107 -9.37 -10.13 11.76
N GLN A 108 -8.49 -9.51 10.96
CA GLN A 108 -7.05 -9.79 10.95
C GLN A 108 -6.25 -8.73 11.73
N ARG A 109 -6.73 -7.48 11.73
CA ARG A 109 -6.19 -6.39 12.54
C ARG A 109 -7.34 -5.47 12.96
N PRO A 110 -7.48 -5.10 14.25
CA PRO A 110 -8.60 -4.27 14.69
C PRO A 110 -8.57 -2.87 14.04
N ALA A 111 -9.74 -2.29 13.87
CA ALA A 111 -9.95 -0.90 13.45
C ALA A 111 -9.37 -0.50 12.07
N MET A 112 -9.16 -1.47 11.16
CA MET A 112 -8.81 -1.19 9.77
C MET A 112 -9.86 -0.29 9.10
N VAL A 113 -9.40 0.78 8.45
CA VAL A 113 -10.20 1.95 8.03
C VAL A 113 -10.87 2.57 9.27
N GLN A 114 -10.27 3.63 9.81
CA GLN A 114 -10.50 4.07 11.17
C GLN A 114 -11.66 5.07 11.29
N THR A 115 -11.80 5.96 10.32
CA THR A 115 -12.85 7.00 10.30
C THR A 115 -13.85 6.75 9.16
N GLU A 116 -14.98 7.46 9.20
CA GLU A 116 -15.98 7.42 8.11
C GLU A 116 -15.52 8.18 6.86
N GLU A 117 -14.64 9.17 7.04
CA GLU A 117 -14.07 9.95 5.93
C GLU A 117 -13.09 9.11 5.08
N GLU A 118 -12.45 8.10 5.69
CA GLU A 118 -11.52 7.14 5.06
C GLU A 118 -12.24 6.04 4.26
#